data_AF-A0A836LHZ5-F1
#
_entry.id   AF-A0A836LHZ5-F1
#
_cell.length_a   1.000
_cell.length_b   1.000
_cell.length_c   1.000
_cell.angle_alpha   90.00
_cell.angle_beta   90.00
_cell.angle_gamma   90.00
#
_symmetry.space_group_name_H-M   'P 1'
#
loop_
_entity.id
_entity.type
_entity.pdbx_description
1 polymer ?
#
loop_
_entity_poly.entity_id
_entity_poly.type
_entity_poly.pdbx_seq_one_letter_code
_entity_poly.pdbx_strand_id
1 'polypeptide(L)'
;MSKESGHSKDAHGETMPPFHIELTSHKETSPSLEKQCTSGSIPTPPPPPRDVSIGPALFSLISFLSFTFTVVSIGIPWYRKQQYKPDGLHSERHFFYLFKHVTKVEGSPDKVTQSSSLCTPVRRRVRVIEAFSFVSSVMTLIMFALSVMNAYKQSAARNMAIRNVMLVFTACAMGSLTIEVCFNFNVYLWSFAECGAGTSYYSRLYEPYAGFALTVTAWVLTAVGGIIAANKLTVPLDARTVDKSIHTSTILSLIGFFFAVVACPISHWFYKDGMANAVTDIFLWGKRIDYWGSNATPVDGNSSLYVDFQCPLLVRYFRAAEAFSISSILFNMMAGVTGLLLWKSLAGSHLSSLIFCYLGALVTLVQLTLEMKIYYSSWCAGKYAFHARFYVLTGGFGLVVSSFCVMALSCFTITVAYHLTWKYFPAMIPRKTAKQIALEACR
;
A
#
# COMPACT_ATOMS: atom_id res chain seq x y z
N MET A 1 31.89 59.76 -44.42
CA MET A 1 30.64 59.01 -44.19
C MET A 1 29.82 59.06 -45.48
N SER A 2 29.41 57.87 -45.97
CA SER A 2 28.37 57.59 -46.99
C SER A 2 28.54 58.22 -48.40
N LYS A 3 29.07 57.48 -49.39
CA LYS A 3 28.43 56.50 -50.30
C LYS A 3 27.40 57.08 -51.29
N GLU A 4 27.84 57.18 -52.54
CA GLU A 4 27.06 57.17 -53.78
C GLU A 4 26.45 55.79 -54.05
N SER A 5 25.29 55.74 -54.72
CA SER A 5 25.14 55.12 -56.06
C SER A 5 23.66 55.00 -56.41
N GLY A 6 23.32 55.51 -57.59
CA GLY A 6 22.06 55.29 -58.27
C GLY A 6 22.24 54.39 -59.50
N HIS A 7 21.10 54.08 -60.12
CA HIS A 7 20.85 53.28 -61.33
C HIS A 7 20.76 51.77 -61.11
N SER A 8 19.59 51.14 -61.31
CA SER A 8 18.67 51.04 -62.46
C SER A 8 18.90 49.71 -63.20
N LYS A 9 17.79 49.02 -63.45
CA LYS A 9 17.61 47.61 -63.83
C LYS A 9 18.28 47.21 -65.15
N ASP A 10 18.47 45.90 -65.32
CA ASP A 10 18.00 45.22 -66.53
C ASP A 10 17.54 43.78 -66.27
N ALA A 11 16.59 43.36 -67.11
CA ALA A 11 15.91 42.08 -67.14
C ALA A 11 16.54 41.19 -68.22
N HIS A 12 16.66 39.90 -67.90
CA HIS A 12 17.11 38.74 -68.71
C HIS A 12 18.35 38.07 -68.11
N GLY A 13 18.11 37.34 -67.01
CA GLY A 13 19.10 36.49 -66.38
C GLY A 13 19.25 35.16 -67.11
N GLU A 14 20.42 34.94 -67.70
CA GLU A 14 20.98 33.61 -67.93
C GLU A 14 22.42 33.57 -67.40
N THR A 15 22.84 32.42 -66.87
CA THR A 15 24.23 31.96 -67.00
C THR A 15 24.33 30.46 -66.70
N MET A 16 24.66 29.69 -67.75
CA MET A 16 25.19 28.32 -67.69
C MET A 16 26.65 28.31 -67.18
N PRO A 17 27.15 27.18 -66.66
CA PRO A 17 28.52 27.06 -66.15
C PRO A 17 29.53 26.66 -67.25
N PRO A 18 30.82 27.03 -67.13
CA PRO A 18 31.87 26.52 -68.02
C PRO A 18 32.54 25.25 -67.45
N PHE A 19 32.89 24.37 -68.38
CA PHE A 19 33.73 23.19 -68.24
C PHE A 19 35.18 23.55 -67.86
N HIS A 20 35.85 22.66 -67.10
CA HIS A 20 37.30 22.53 -67.11
C HIS A 20 37.71 21.04 -67.11
N ILE A 21 38.62 20.71 -68.03
CA ILE A 21 39.18 19.38 -68.34
C ILE A 21 40.64 19.33 -67.86
N GLU A 22 41.01 18.15 -67.32
CA GLU A 22 42.32 17.47 -67.17
C GLU A 22 43.54 18.13 -66.47
N LEU A 23 44.15 17.39 -65.54
CA LEU A 23 45.34 16.58 -65.86
C LEU A 23 45.68 15.55 -64.76
N THR A 24 45.94 14.31 -65.21
CA THR A 24 46.49 13.18 -64.46
C THR A 24 47.99 13.33 -64.15
N SER A 25 48.41 12.91 -62.96
CA SER A 25 49.81 12.57 -62.65
C SER A 25 49.88 11.38 -61.69
N HIS A 26 50.85 10.52 -61.94
CA HIS A 26 51.02 9.14 -61.46
C HIS A 26 51.63 9.04 -60.05
N LYS A 27 51.12 8.05 -59.29
CA LYS A 27 51.84 7.00 -58.52
C LYS A 27 52.92 7.41 -57.49
N GLU A 28 52.64 7.13 -56.21
CA GLU A 28 53.56 6.37 -55.34
C GLU A 28 52.88 5.83 -54.08
N THR A 29 53.40 4.71 -53.62
CA THR A 29 52.80 3.71 -52.71
C THR A 29 53.33 3.91 -51.29
N SER A 30 52.46 3.92 -50.27
CA SER A 30 52.80 3.54 -48.88
C SER A 30 51.53 3.24 -48.07
N PRO A 31 51.50 2.17 -47.25
CA PRO A 31 50.28 1.73 -46.58
C PRO A 31 50.18 2.34 -45.18
N SER A 32 49.24 3.27 -44.97
CA SER A 32 48.89 3.75 -43.63
C SER A 32 47.43 3.44 -43.30
N LEU A 33 47.28 2.41 -42.46
CA LEU A 33 46.36 2.36 -41.33
C LEU A 33 44.98 2.99 -41.56
N GLU A 34 43.99 2.20 -41.98
CA GLU A 34 42.60 2.64 -41.88
C GLU A 34 41.62 1.52 -41.54
N LYS A 35 40.77 1.85 -40.56
CA LYS A 35 39.53 1.19 -40.09
C LYS A 35 39.75 0.08 -39.05
N GLN A 36 39.24 0.24 -37.84
CA GLN A 36 37.82 0.44 -37.59
C GLN A 36 37.58 1.26 -36.30
N CYS A 37 37.36 2.58 -36.45
CA CYS A 37 36.68 3.34 -35.39
C CYS A 37 35.25 2.84 -35.33
N THR A 38 34.91 2.17 -34.23
CA THR A 38 33.55 1.93 -33.80
C THR A 38 32.79 3.25 -33.88
N SER A 39 31.78 3.28 -34.75
CA SER A 39 30.75 4.30 -34.80
C SER A 39 30.16 4.45 -33.40
N GLY A 40 30.69 5.40 -32.63
CA GLY A 40 30.06 5.90 -31.42
C GLY A 40 28.75 6.52 -31.86
N SER A 41 27.65 5.79 -31.69
CA SER A 41 26.31 6.35 -31.80
C SER A 41 26.27 7.58 -30.89
N ILE A 42 26.15 8.75 -31.49
CA ILE A 42 25.95 10.01 -30.77
C ILE A 42 24.77 9.76 -29.80
N PRO A 43 24.97 9.90 -28.48
CA PRO A 43 23.88 9.67 -27.54
C PRO A 43 22.76 10.65 -27.89
N THR A 44 21.61 10.10 -28.24
CA THR A 44 20.39 10.89 -28.49
C THR A 44 20.20 11.85 -27.32
N PRO A 45 20.04 13.15 -27.59
CA PRO A 45 19.84 14.12 -26.52
C PRO A 45 18.63 13.71 -25.67
N PRO A 46 18.69 13.86 -24.34
CA PRO A 46 17.59 13.50 -23.48
C PRO A 46 16.33 14.25 -23.94
N PRO A 47 15.15 13.60 -23.95
CA PRO A 47 13.92 14.27 -24.32
C PRO A 47 13.73 15.51 -23.44
N PRO A 48 13.17 16.61 -23.97
CA PRO A 48 12.94 17.81 -23.18
C PRO A 48 12.04 17.46 -21.97
N PRO A 49 12.26 18.10 -20.81
CA PRO A 49 11.50 17.84 -19.60
C PRO A 49 10.00 17.98 -19.90
N ARG A 50 9.28 16.85 -19.82
CA ARG A 50 7.82 16.82 -19.90
C ARG A 50 7.29 16.50 -18.52
N ASP A 51 6.67 17.48 -17.88
CA ASP A 51 5.92 17.26 -16.65
C ASP A 51 4.56 16.62 -17.00
N VAL A 52 4.40 15.34 -16.68
CA VAL A 52 3.09 14.69 -16.81
C VAL A 52 2.31 14.93 -15.53
N SER A 53 1.18 15.66 -15.62
CA SER A 53 0.29 15.84 -14.46
C SER A 53 -0.55 14.58 -14.25
N ILE A 54 -0.13 13.72 -13.33
CA ILE A 54 -0.88 12.51 -12.94
C ILE A 54 -1.90 12.85 -11.83
N GLY A 55 -1.68 13.96 -11.10
CA GLY A 55 -2.47 14.36 -9.95
C GLY A 55 -4.00 14.31 -10.12
N PRO A 56 -4.60 14.93 -11.15
CA PRO A 56 -6.07 14.97 -11.29
C PRO A 56 -6.72 13.59 -11.50
N ALA A 57 -6.10 12.75 -12.34
CA ALA A 57 -6.60 11.40 -12.61
C ALA A 57 -6.48 10.49 -11.38
N LEU A 58 -5.33 10.56 -10.70
CA LEU A 58 -5.08 9.79 -9.48
C LEU A 58 -6.01 10.24 -8.34
N PHE A 59 -6.21 11.55 -8.17
CA PHE A 59 -7.14 12.10 -7.19
C PHE A 59 -8.59 11.67 -7.47
N SER A 60 -9.01 11.61 -8.74
CA SER A 60 -10.34 11.14 -9.13
C SER A 60 -10.54 9.65 -8.80
N LEU A 61 -9.56 8.80 -9.10
CA LEU A 61 -9.60 7.38 -8.73
C LEU A 61 -9.69 7.18 -7.21
N ILE A 62 -8.85 7.88 -6.45
CA ILE A 62 -8.86 7.80 -4.98
C ILE A 62 -10.20 8.31 -4.42
N SER A 63 -10.73 9.40 -4.96
CA SER A 63 -12.02 9.96 -4.54
C SER A 63 -13.18 8.99 -4.81
N PHE A 64 -13.15 8.30 -5.94
CA PHE A 64 -14.12 7.26 -6.29
C PHE A 64 -14.08 6.09 -5.30
N LEU A 65 -12.89 5.60 -4.98
CA LEU A 65 -12.69 4.51 -4.02
C LEU A 65 -13.15 4.93 -2.61
N SER A 66 -12.77 6.13 -2.14
CA SER A 66 -13.23 6.68 -0.87
C SER A 66 -14.76 6.74 -0.81
N PHE A 67 -15.41 7.30 -1.84
CA PHE A 67 -16.88 7.37 -1.92
C PHE A 67 -17.51 5.97 -1.87
N THR A 68 -17.01 5.03 -2.67
CA THR A 68 -17.51 3.67 -2.71
C THR A 68 -17.40 2.99 -1.34
N PHE A 69 -16.26 3.12 -0.67
CA PHE A 69 -16.05 2.53 0.65
C PHE A 69 -16.94 3.17 1.72
N THR A 70 -17.13 4.49 1.71
CA THR A 70 -18.04 5.17 2.64
C THR A 70 -19.50 4.77 2.41
N VAL A 71 -19.96 4.62 1.16
CA VAL A 71 -21.34 4.18 0.88
C VAL A 71 -21.55 2.72 1.28
N VAL A 72 -20.61 1.84 0.92
CA VAL A 72 -20.70 0.42 1.21
C VAL A 72 -20.62 0.17 2.72
N SER A 73 -19.79 0.93 3.46
CA SER A 73 -19.67 0.78 4.91
C SER A 73 -21.00 1.01 5.63
N ILE A 74 -21.87 1.88 5.11
CA ILE A 74 -23.19 2.14 5.69
C ILE A 74 -24.08 0.88 5.71
N GLY A 75 -24.00 0.05 4.66
CA GLY A 75 -24.90 -1.08 4.44
C GLY A 75 -24.45 -2.41 5.06
N ILE A 76 -23.18 -2.52 5.46
CA ILE A 76 -22.56 -3.77 5.93
C ILE A 76 -22.35 -3.78 7.44
N PRO A 77 -22.11 -4.95 8.08
CA PRO A 77 -21.91 -4.97 9.52
C PRO A 77 -20.56 -4.37 9.92
N TRP A 78 -20.59 -3.55 10.97
CA TRP A 78 -19.43 -2.86 11.52
C TRP A 78 -18.73 -3.69 12.59
N TYR A 79 -19.52 -4.37 13.41
CA TYR A 79 -19.02 -5.30 14.40
C TYR A 79 -19.73 -6.64 14.27
N ARG A 80 -18.98 -7.70 14.58
CA ARG A 80 -19.47 -9.07 14.52
C ARG A 80 -19.07 -9.79 15.80
N LYS A 81 -19.99 -10.58 16.36
CA LYS A 81 -19.69 -11.57 17.39
C LYS A 81 -20.17 -12.92 16.90
N GLN A 82 -19.27 -13.88 16.82
CA GLN A 82 -19.56 -15.27 16.47
C GLN A 82 -18.80 -16.17 17.44
N GLN A 83 -19.50 -17.14 18.03
CA GLN A 83 -18.92 -18.12 18.94
C GLN A 83 -19.07 -19.51 18.37
N TYR A 84 -17.98 -20.28 18.42
CA TYR A 84 -17.97 -21.68 18.01
C TYR A 84 -18.28 -22.57 19.23
N LYS A 85 -19.31 -23.42 19.14
CA LYS A 85 -19.60 -24.46 20.14
C LYS A 85 -18.91 -25.78 19.75
N PRO A 86 -18.41 -26.58 20.71
CA PRO A 86 -17.75 -27.85 20.43
C PRO A 86 -18.61 -28.86 19.64
N ASP A 87 -19.93 -28.76 19.76
CA ASP A 87 -20.91 -29.70 19.18
C ASP A 87 -21.17 -29.49 17.67
N GLY A 88 -20.47 -28.54 17.02
CA GLY A 88 -20.60 -28.29 15.58
C GLY A 88 -21.79 -27.41 15.16
N LEU A 89 -22.65 -26.99 16.09
CA LEU A 89 -23.74 -26.03 15.85
C LEU A 89 -23.37 -24.61 16.27
N HIS A 90 -23.82 -23.61 15.49
CA HIS A 90 -23.62 -22.20 15.77
C HIS A 90 -24.74 -21.69 16.68
N SER A 91 -24.51 -21.54 17.99
CA SER A 91 -25.64 -21.13 18.84
C SER A 91 -26.09 -19.70 18.54
N GLU A 92 -25.20 -18.72 18.39
CA GLU A 92 -25.60 -17.31 18.18
C GLU A 92 -24.59 -16.50 17.34
N ARG A 93 -25.08 -15.77 16.33
CA ARG A 93 -24.33 -14.74 15.60
C ARG A 93 -24.95 -13.38 15.85
N HIS A 94 -24.14 -12.42 16.28
CA HIS A 94 -24.59 -11.04 16.44
C HIS A 94 -23.87 -10.15 15.45
N PHE A 95 -24.66 -9.42 14.65
CA PHE A 95 -24.19 -8.43 13.70
C PHE A 95 -24.66 -7.06 14.13
N PHE A 96 -23.72 -6.15 14.32
CA PHE A 96 -23.99 -4.74 14.53
C PHE A 96 -23.90 -4.02 13.18
N TYR A 97 -25.01 -3.48 12.70
CA TYR A 97 -25.05 -2.49 11.64
C TYR A 97 -25.28 -1.11 12.28
N LEU A 98 -25.00 -0.04 11.54
CA LEU A 98 -25.26 1.33 11.99
C LEU A 98 -26.69 1.53 12.47
N PHE A 99 -27.67 1.11 11.66
CA PHE A 99 -29.09 1.37 11.91
C PHE A 99 -29.86 0.18 12.51
N LYS A 100 -29.24 -1.00 12.62
CA LYS A 100 -29.90 -2.21 13.11
C LYS A 100 -28.91 -3.18 13.74
N HIS A 101 -29.37 -3.96 14.71
CA HIS A 101 -28.64 -5.11 15.22
C HIS A 101 -29.42 -6.37 14.84
N VAL A 102 -28.70 -7.36 14.33
CA VAL A 102 -29.31 -8.63 13.91
C VAL A 102 -28.67 -9.73 14.73
N THR A 103 -29.49 -10.42 15.51
CA THR A 103 -29.09 -11.63 16.22
C THR A 103 -29.69 -12.83 15.52
N LYS A 104 -28.82 -13.69 14.99
CA LYS A 104 -29.20 -14.94 14.33
C LYS A 104 -28.92 -16.08 15.26
N VAL A 105 -29.96 -16.78 15.69
CA VAL A 105 -29.86 -17.98 16.51
C VAL A 105 -30.35 -19.14 15.65
N GLU A 106 -29.51 -20.16 15.48
CA GLU A 106 -29.78 -21.28 14.58
C GLU A 106 -31.07 -22.01 15.01
N GLY A 107 -32.00 -22.22 14.06
CA GLY A 107 -33.32 -22.80 14.35
C GLY A 107 -34.40 -21.82 14.82
N SER A 108 -34.11 -20.51 14.87
CA SER A 108 -35.09 -19.47 15.25
C SER A 108 -35.11 -18.31 14.23
N PRO A 109 -36.21 -17.55 14.14
CA PRO A 109 -36.27 -16.38 13.26
C PRO A 109 -35.26 -15.31 13.68
N ASP A 110 -34.67 -14.64 12.68
CA ASP A 110 -33.74 -13.54 12.89
C ASP A 110 -34.37 -12.45 13.78
N LYS A 111 -33.81 -12.25 14.97
CA LYS A 111 -34.26 -11.18 15.86
C LYS A 111 -33.54 -9.90 15.51
N VAL A 112 -34.29 -8.92 15.00
CA VAL A 112 -33.78 -7.59 14.63
C VAL A 112 -34.13 -6.61 15.76
N THR A 113 -33.12 -6.01 16.37
CA THR A 113 -33.30 -4.93 17.33
C THR A 113 -32.79 -3.62 16.75
N GLN A 114 -33.52 -2.53 16.99
CA GLN A 114 -33.14 -1.20 16.50
C GLN A 114 -32.09 -0.56 17.44
N SER A 115 -31.31 0.40 16.93
CA SER A 115 -30.34 1.15 17.76
C SER A 115 -31.03 1.92 18.92
N SER A 116 -32.34 2.15 18.82
CA SER A 116 -33.19 2.69 19.89
C SER A 116 -33.32 1.79 21.12
N SER A 117 -32.92 0.51 21.07
CA SER A 117 -32.90 -0.38 22.23
C SER A 117 -31.57 -0.34 23.01
N LEU A 118 -30.57 0.39 22.52
CA LEU A 118 -29.28 0.54 23.20
C LEU A 118 -29.40 1.46 24.42
N CYS A 119 -28.55 1.22 25.42
CA CYS A 119 -28.36 2.09 26.58
C CYS A 119 -28.07 3.54 26.15
N THR A 120 -28.58 4.52 26.89
CA THR A 120 -28.58 5.96 26.54
C THR A 120 -27.22 6.54 26.12
N PRO A 121 -26.09 6.33 26.83
CA PRO A 121 -24.80 6.89 26.42
C PRO A 121 -24.24 6.23 25.16
N VAL A 122 -24.43 4.92 24.97
CA VAL A 122 -24.04 4.21 23.73
C VAL A 122 -24.88 4.72 22.56
N ARG A 123 -26.20 4.86 22.77
CA ARG A 123 -27.14 5.37 21.75
C ARG A 123 -26.74 6.75 21.24
N ARG A 124 -26.36 7.67 22.13
CA ARG A 124 -25.91 9.02 21.73
C ARG A 124 -24.68 8.95 20.81
N ARG A 125 -23.70 8.12 21.13
CA ARG A 125 -22.47 7.97 20.31
C ARG A 125 -22.75 7.26 18.98
N VAL A 126 -23.60 6.24 18.97
CA VAL A 126 -24.04 5.57 17.73
C VAL A 126 -24.81 6.53 16.82
N ARG A 127 -25.68 7.40 17.37
CA ARG A 127 -26.36 8.45 16.60
C ARG A 127 -25.39 9.44 15.95
N VAL A 128 -24.29 9.79 16.63
CA VAL A 128 -23.23 10.62 16.04
C VAL A 128 -22.59 9.87 14.87
N ILE A 129 -22.26 8.59 15.05
CA ILE A 129 -21.68 7.77 13.97
C ILE A 129 -22.65 7.68 12.78
N GLU A 130 -23.94 7.38 13.02
CA GLU A 130 -25.00 7.33 12.00
C GLU A 130 -25.05 8.65 11.18
N ALA A 131 -25.09 9.79 11.87
CA ALA A 131 -25.17 11.10 11.24
C ALA A 131 -23.90 11.44 10.43
N PHE A 132 -22.72 11.20 11.01
CA PHE A 132 -21.46 11.49 10.34
C PHE A 132 -21.18 10.54 9.18
N SER A 133 -21.67 9.29 9.21
CA SER A 133 -21.58 8.38 8.06
C SER A 133 -22.34 8.92 6.84
N PHE A 134 -23.53 9.48 7.06
CA PHE A 134 -24.30 10.16 6.00
C PHE A 134 -23.58 11.42 5.50
N VAL A 135 -23.09 12.27 6.41
CA VAL A 135 -22.35 13.50 6.05
C VAL A 135 -21.08 13.15 5.25
N SER A 136 -20.29 12.17 5.70
CA SER A 136 -19.09 11.68 5.01
C SER A 136 -19.43 11.16 3.61
N SER A 137 -20.53 10.43 3.44
CA SER A 137 -20.98 9.94 2.13
C SER A 137 -21.33 11.08 1.17
N VAL A 138 -22.06 12.10 1.63
CA VAL A 138 -22.39 13.27 0.82
C VAL A 138 -21.13 14.07 0.46
N MET A 139 -20.23 14.30 1.42
CA MET A 139 -18.98 15.04 1.17
C MET A 139 -18.06 14.31 0.19
N THR A 140 -17.92 12.99 0.31
CA THR A 140 -17.12 12.18 -0.61
C THR A 140 -17.73 12.10 -2.01
N LEU A 141 -19.06 12.11 -2.14
CA LEU A 141 -19.75 12.21 -3.44
C LEU A 141 -19.45 13.55 -4.13
N ILE A 142 -19.58 14.66 -3.40
CA ILE A 142 -19.30 16.00 -3.94
C ILE A 142 -17.82 16.10 -4.32
N MET A 143 -16.92 15.61 -3.46
CA MET A 143 -15.48 15.53 -3.73
C MET A 143 -15.20 14.74 -5.02
N PHE A 144 -15.84 13.59 -5.22
CA PHE A 144 -15.72 12.80 -6.44
C PHE A 144 -16.23 13.57 -7.66
N ALA A 145 -17.42 14.18 -7.61
CA ALA A 145 -17.95 14.96 -8.73
C ALA A 145 -17.01 16.12 -9.12
N LEU A 146 -16.49 16.86 -8.13
CA LEU A 146 -15.51 17.92 -8.35
C LEU A 146 -14.20 17.40 -8.93
N SER A 147 -13.74 16.22 -8.48
CA SER A 147 -12.53 15.57 -9.01
C SER A 147 -12.66 15.26 -10.50
N VAL A 148 -13.82 14.74 -10.93
CA VAL A 148 -14.12 14.41 -12.32
C VAL A 148 -14.20 15.70 -13.15
N MET A 149 -14.90 16.72 -12.66
CA MET A 149 -14.99 18.02 -13.33
C MET A 149 -13.61 18.66 -13.53
N ASN A 150 -12.73 18.56 -12.54
CA ASN A 150 -11.35 19.05 -12.60
C ASN A 150 -10.48 18.22 -13.57
N ALA A 151 -10.72 16.92 -13.70
CA ALA A 151 -10.02 16.05 -14.65
C ALA A 151 -10.44 16.33 -16.11
N TYR A 152 -11.72 16.60 -16.38
CA TYR A 152 -12.23 16.87 -17.73
C TYR A 152 -11.95 18.29 -18.22
N LYS A 153 -11.94 19.31 -17.35
CA LYS A 153 -11.67 20.71 -17.75
C LYS A 153 -10.16 21.01 -17.68
N GLN A 154 -9.44 20.69 -18.75
CA GLN A 154 -7.98 20.86 -18.83
C GLN A 154 -7.49 22.32 -19.07
N SER A 155 -8.35 23.34 -18.95
CA SER A 155 -7.98 24.73 -19.26
C SER A 155 -7.45 25.49 -18.04
N ALA A 156 -6.18 25.91 -18.11
CA ALA A 156 -5.32 26.29 -16.99
C ALA A 156 -5.82 27.44 -16.08
N ALA A 157 -6.65 28.37 -16.57
CA ALA A 157 -7.07 29.55 -15.81
C ALA A 157 -8.30 29.33 -14.91
N ARG A 158 -9.19 28.37 -15.25
CA ARG A 158 -10.44 28.11 -14.51
C ARG A 158 -10.29 27.06 -13.40
N ASN A 159 -9.13 26.40 -13.33
CA ASN A 159 -8.87 25.26 -12.45
C ASN A 159 -8.49 25.62 -11.01
N MET A 160 -8.02 26.84 -10.74
CA MET A 160 -7.65 27.24 -9.37
C MET A 160 -8.86 27.29 -8.43
N ALA A 161 -9.99 27.85 -8.88
CA ALA A 161 -11.21 27.95 -8.08
C ALA A 161 -11.80 26.57 -7.79
N ILE A 162 -11.95 25.73 -8.82
CA ILE A 162 -12.46 24.35 -8.68
C ILE A 162 -11.57 23.54 -7.74
N ARG A 163 -10.24 23.66 -7.88
CA ARG A 163 -9.28 22.99 -7.00
C ARG A 163 -9.40 23.45 -5.55
N ASN A 164 -9.56 24.75 -5.30
CA ASN A 164 -9.72 25.26 -3.93
C ASN A 164 -11.01 24.75 -3.30
N VAL A 165 -12.12 24.75 -4.04
CA VAL A 165 -13.40 24.18 -3.58
C VAL A 165 -13.24 22.68 -3.29
N MET A 166 -12.59 21.94 -4.19
CA MET A 166 -12.30 20.51 -4.02
C MET A 166 -11.46 20.25 -2.76
N LEU A 167 -10.46 21.08 -2.45
CA LEU A 167 -9.65 20.97 -1.23
C LEU A 167 -10.48 21.21 0.03
N VAL A 168 -11.40 22.19 0.01
CA VAL A 168 -12.33 22.44 1.14
C VAL A 168 -13.20 21.21 1.37
N PHE A 169 -13.83 20.66 0.33
CA PHE A 169 -14.64 19.45 0.47
C PHE A 169 -13.83 18.23 0.91
N THR A 170 -12.57 18.11 0.47
CA THR A 170 -11.67 17.05 0.92
C THR A 170 -11.35 17.19 2.42
N ALA A 171 -11.09 18.41 2.89
CA ALA A 171 -10.88 18.69 4.30
C ALA A 171 -12.14 18.42 5.15
N CYS A 172 -13.32 18.80 4.66
CA CYS A 172 -14.59 18.51 5.31
C CYS A 172 -14.86 17.00 5.39
N ALA A 173 -14.64 16.25 4.31
CA ALA A 173 -14.76 14.79 4.28
C ALA A 173 -13.76 14.12 5.24
N MET A 174 -12.51 14.62 5.28
CA MET A 174 -11.50 14.14 6.23
C MET A 174 -11.93 14.40 7.68
N GLY A 175 -12.45 15.59 7.98
CA GLY A 175 -12.97 15.94 9.30
C GLY A 175 -14.13 15.06 9.72
N SER A 176 -15.12 14.84 8.84
CA SER A 176 -16.28 14.01 9.14
C SER A 176 -15.89 12.54 9.37
N LEU A 177 -15.02 11.98 8.52
CA LEU A 177 -14.50 10.62 8.67
C LEU A 177 -13.64 10.47 9.94
N THR A 178 -12.88 11.50 10.31
CA THR A 178 -12.09 11.48 11.56
C THR A 178 -13.01 11.41 12.78
N ILE A 179 -14.07 12.22 12.82
CA ILE A 179 -15.07 12.19 13.89
C ILE A 179 -15.72 10.80 13.95
N GLU A 180 -16.15 10.26 12.80
CA GLU A 180 -16.74 8.94 12.70
C GLU A 180 -15.80 7.86 13.26
N VAL A 181 -14.54 7.81 12.82
CA VAL A 181 -13.53 6.84 13.29
C VAL A 181 -13.27 6.99 14.79
N CYS A 182 -13.12 8.21 15.30
CA CYS A 182 -12.89 8.47 16.73
C CYS A 182 -14.06 8.00 17.61
N PHE A 183 -15.30 8.32 17.23
CA PHE A 183 -16.47 7.85 17.98
C PHE A 183 -16.64 6.33 17.90
N ASN A 184 -16.25 5.69 16.80
CA ASN A 184 -16.23 4.23 16.70
C ASN A 184 -15.22 3.58 17.63
N PHE A 185 -13.98 4.09 17.69
CA PHE A 185 -13.01 3.60 18.69
C PHE A 185 -13.54 3.75 20.10
N ASN A 186 -14.20 4.87 20.37
CA ASN A 186 -14.78 5.15 21.66
C ASN A 186 -15.95 4.20 22.01
N VAL A 187 -16.84 3.88 21.08
CA VAL A 187 -17.91 2.86 21.28
C VAL A 187 -17.31 1.46 21.45
N TYR A 188 -16.24 1.13 20.72
CA TYR A 188 -15.63 -0.18 20.75
C TYR A 188 -14.88 -0.47 22.07
N LEU A 189 -14.02 0.46 22.50
CA LEU A 189 -13.11 0.27 23.64
C LEU A 189 -13.73 0.66 24.98
N TRP A 190 -14.59 1.68 25.02
CA TRP A 190 -15.01 2.29 26.28
C TRP A 190 -16.12 1.47 26.96
N SER A 191 -15.97 1.19 28.25
CA SER A 191 -17.02 0.59 29.08
C SER A 191 -17.88 1.69 29.69
N PHE A 192 -19.20 1.55 29.58
CA PHE A 192 -20.15 2.53 30.09
C PHE A 192 -20.70 2.01 31.41
N ALA A 193 -20.26 2.59 32.53
CA ALA A 193 -20.70 2.22 33.87
C ALA A 193 -22.23 2.26 34.01
N GLU A 194 -22.88 3.26 33.38
CA GLU A 194 -24.34 3.42 33.35
C GLU A 194 -25.10 2.29 32.62
N CYS A 195 -24.40 1.47 31.85
CA CYS A 195 -24.99 0.37 31.09
C CYS A 195 -24.77 -1.01 31.75
N GLY A 196 -24.08 -1.05 32.90
CA GLY A 196 -23.66 -2.27 33.61
C GLY A 196 -22.17 -2.61 33.43
N ALA A 197 -21.67 -3.54 34.27
CA ALA A 197 -20.30 -4.07 34.14
C ALA A 197 -20.16 -4.90 32.84
N GLY A 198 -19.02 -4.79 32.14
CA GLY A 198 -18.76 -5.57 30.91
C GLY A 198 -19.51 -5.09 29.65
N THR A 199 -19.79 -3.78 29.53
CA THR A 199 -20.60 -3.21 28.44
C THR A 199 -19.86 -2.76 27.20
N SER A 200 -18.53 -2.72 27.19
CA SER A 200 -17.82 -2.36 25.97
C SER A 200 -18.01 -3.46 24.92
N TYR A 201 -18.05 -3.08 23.65
CA TYR A 201 -18.12 -4.07 22.56
C TYR A 201 -16.89 -4.99 22.61
N TYR A 202 -15.73 -4.44 23.00
CA TYR A 202 -14.53 -5.21 23.28
C TYR A 202 -14.73 -6.28 24.38
N SER A 203 -15.30 -5.92 25.54
CA SER A 203 -15.56 -6.87 26.63
C SER A 203 -16.66 -7.88 26.30
N ARG A 204 -17.57 -7.52 25.39
CA ARG A 204 -18.62 -8.41 24.88
C ARG A 204 -18.16 -9.34 23.76
N LEU A 205 -16.86 -9.30 23.42
CA LEU A 205 -16.22 -10.13 22.39
C LEU A 205 -16.74 -9.84 20.98
N TYR A 206 -17.15 -8.59 20.73
CA TYR A 206 -17.35 -8.14 19.35
C TYR A 206 -15.99 -7.83 18.72
N GLU A 207 -15.90 -8.10 17.43
CA GLU A 207 -14.73 -7.86 16.62
C GLU A 207 -15.07 -6.81 15.54
N PRO A 208 -14.13 -5.92 15.21
CA PRO A 208 -14.30 -5.01 14.08
C PRO A 208 -14.43 -5.81 12.79
N TYR A 209 -15.36 -5.40 11.94
CA TYR A 209 -15.68 -6.10 10.69
C TYR A 209 -15.63 -5.13 9.50
N ALA A 210 -16.08 -5.60 8.34
CA ALA A 210 -15.92 -4.94 7.06
C ALA A 210 -16.40 -3.48 7.04
N GLY A 211 -17.52 -3.15 7.71
CA GLY A 211 -18.04 -1.77 7.75
C GLY A 211 -17.03 -0.78 8.34
N PHE A 212 -16.51 -1.11 9.52
CA PHE A 212 -15.51 -0.29 10.18
C PHE A 212 -14.20 -0.21 9.36
N ALA A 213 -13.74 -1.35 8.83
CA ALA A 213 -12.52 -1.40 8.01
C ALA A 213 -12.62 -0.52 6.76
N LEU A 214 -13.76 -0.54 6.06
CA LEU A 214 -14.00 0.31 4.89
C LEU A 214 -14.01 1.79 5.26
N THR A 215 -14.62 2.18 6.38
CA THR A 215 -14.62 3.58 6.84
C THR A 215 -13.20 4.07 7.18
N VAL A 216 -12.41 3.26 7.89
CA VAL A 216 -11.00 3.60 8.16
C VAL A 216 -10.19 3.68 6.86
N THR A 217 -10.45 2.79 5.90
CA THR A 217 -9.79 2.82 4.59
C THR A 217 -10.15 4.08 3.82
N ALA A 218 -11.44 4.47 3.80
CA ALA A 218 -11.89 5.71 3.18
C ALA A 218 -11.26 6.95 3.84
N TRP A 219 -11.08 6.94 5.17
CA TRP A 219 -10.39 7.99 5.91
C TRP A 219 -8.94 8.15 5.44
N VAL A 220 -8.18 7.05 5.34
CA VAL A 220 -6.80 7.07 4.85
C VAL A 220 -6.74 7.53 3.39
N LEU A 221 -7.59 6.99 2.53
CA LEU A 221 -7.64 7.37 1.10
C LEU A 221 -7.95 8.86 0.93
N THR A 222 -8.87 9.41 1.73
CA THR A 222 -9.22 10.84 1.70
C THR A 222 -8.05 11.71 2.15
N ALA A 223 -7.29 11.28 3.17
CA ALA A 223 -6.06 11.96 3.58
C ALA A 223 -5.01 12.00 2.47
N VAL A 224 -4.76 10.85 1.83
CA VAL A 224 -3.81 10.73 0.71
C VAL A 224 -4.29 11.57 -0.48
N GLY A 225 -5.58 11.53 -0.79
CA GLY A 225 -6.21 12.37 -1.81
C GLY A 225 -5.97 13.86 -1.54
N GLY A 226 -6.17 14.32 -0.30
CA GLY A 226 -5.92 15.70 0.11
C GLY A 226 -4.48 16.15 -0.15
N ILE A 227 -3.50 15.30 0.18
CA ILE A 227 -2.08 15.56 -0.08
C ILE A 227 -1.81 15.69 -1.59
N ILE A 228 -2.38 14.80 -2.41
CA ILE A 228 -2.22 14.83 -3.88
C ILE A 228 -2.83 16.09 -4.48
N ALA A 229 -4.03 16.46 -4.03
CA ALA A 229 -4.74 17.66 -4.49
C ALA A 229 -3.99 18.95 -4.13
N ALA A 230 -3.37 19.00 -2.95
CA ALA A 230 -2.63 20.17 -2.46
C ALA A 230 -1.31 20.36 -3.22
N ASN A 231 -0.55 19.28 -3.44
CA ASN A 231 0.85 19.36 -3.84
C ASN A 231 1.12 19.39 -5.36
N LYS A 232 0.10 19.53 -6.22
CA LYS A 232 0.23 19.48 -7.70
C LYS A 232 1.23 18.39 -8.12
N LEU A 233 0.85 17.12 -7.94
CA LEU A 233 1.73 15.99 -8.25
C LEU A 233 2.04 15.95 -9.77
N THR A 234 3.18 16.54 -10.14
CA THR A 234 3.82 16.38 -11.44
C THR A 234 4.94 15.36 -11.29
N VAL A 235 4.99 14.41 -12.22
CA VAL A 235 6.15 13.51 -12.34
C VAL A 235 7.03 14.14 -13.40
N PRO A 236 8.15 14.81 -13.02
CA PRO A 236 9.09 15.29 -14.02
C PRO A 236 9.75 14.08 -14.68
N LEU A 237 9.76 13.97 -15.99
CA LEU A 237 10.46 12.90 -16.71
C LEU A 237 11.97 13.20 -16.80
N ASP A 238 12.58 13.51 -15.66
CA ASP A 238 13.97 13.96 -15.53
C ASP A 238 14.82 13.02 -14.67
N ALA A 239 16.13 13.23 -14.73
CA ALA A 239 17.14 12.70 -13.82
C ALA A 239 16.73 12.70 -12.32
N ARG A 240 16.01 13.74 -11.87
CA ARG A 240 15.51 13.83 -10.48
C ARG A 240 14.51 12.74 -10.12
N THR A 241 13.76 12.22 -11.09
CA THR A 241 12.79 11.13 -10.87
C THR A 241 13.48 9.79 -10.72
N VAL A 242 14.64 9.59 -11.35
CA VAL A 242 15.49 8.44 -11.09
C VAL A 242 15.94 8.45 -9.63
N ASP A 243 16.55 9.55 -9.18
CA ASP A 243 17.01 9.66 -7.78
C ASP A 243 15.87 9.51 -6.77
N LYS A 244 14.75 10.21 -6.99
CA LYS A 244 13.57 10.10 -6.11
C LYS A 244 12.99 8.69 -6.09
N SER A 245 12.99 7.99 -7.23
CA SER A 245 12.49 6.61 -7.30
C SER A 245 13.42 5.64 -6.56
N ILE A 246 14.73 5.84 -6.65
CA ILE A 246 15.72 5.10 -5.86
C ILE A 246 15.51 5.35 -4.36
N HIS A 247 15.37 6.61 -3.93
CA HIS A 247 15.09 6.95 -2.52
C HIS A 247 13.79 6.33 -2.04
N THR A 248 12.73 6.45 -2.83
CA THR A 248 11.40 5.92 -2.50
C THR A 248 11.46 4.40 -2.39
N SER A 249 12.09 3.72 -3.34
CA SER A 249 12.27 2.26 -3.31
C SER A 249 13.00 1.81 -2.05
N THR A 250 14.11 2.48 -1.69
CA THR A 250 14.91 2.17 -0.50
C THR A 250 14.13 2.40 0.80
N ILE A 251 13.38 3.50 0.89
CA ILE A 251 12.54 3.76 2.07
C ILE A 251 11.44 2.70 2.18
N LEU A 252 10.77 2.37 1.08
CA LEU A 252 9.73 1.34 1.06
C LEU A 252 10.31 -0.03 1.43
N SER A 253 11.46 -0.43 0.90
CA SER A 253 12.07 -1.73 1.26
C SER A 253 12.47 -1.82 2.73
N LEU A 254 12.95 -0.72 3.32
CA LEU A 254 13.20 -0.64 4.77
C LEU A 254 11.91 -0.74 5.59
N ILE A 255 10.84 -0.06 5.19
CA ILE A 255 9.52 -0.18 5.84
C ILE A 255 9.02 -1.64 5.74
N GLY A 256 9.11 -2.24 4.55
CA GLY A 256 8.74 -3.64 4.33
C GLY A 256 9.54 -4.63 5.19
N PHE A 257 10.84 -4.36 5.39
CA PHE A 257 11.68 -5.09 6.34
C PHE A 257 11.17 -4.95 7.79
N PHE A 258 10.92 -3.74 8.27
CA PHE A 258 10.41 -3.54 9.63
C PHE A 258 9.05 -4.21 9.84
N PHE A 259 8.14 -4.14 8.86
CA PHE A 259 6.86 -4.85 8.94
C PHE A 259 7.06 -6.37 9.02
N ALA A 260 7.97 -6.95 8.24
CA ALA A 260 8.27 -8.38 8.31
C ALA A 260 8.86 -8.79 9.67
N VAL A 261 9.76 -7.97 10.24
CA VAL A 261 10.36 -8.21 11.56
C VAL A 261 9.31 -8.13 12.68
N VAL A 262 8.42 -7.14 12.63
CA VAL A 262 7.39 -6.92 13.65
C VAL A 262 6.24 -7.91 13.51
N ALA A 263 5.92 -8.37 12.29
CA ALA A 263 4.89 -9.38 12.08
C ALA A 263 5.23 -10.71 12.76
N CYS A 264 6.50 -11.10 12.70
CA CYS A 264 7.02 -12.38 13.18
C CYS A 264 6.64 -12.74 14.64
N PRO A 265 6.85 -11.88 15.66
CA PRO A 265 6.49 -12.18 17.05
C PRO A 265 5.02 -11.93 17.40
N ILE A 266 4.22 -11.32 16.51
CA ILE A 266 2.83 -10.98 16.78
C ILE A 266 1.94 -12.15 16.39
N SER A 267 0.84 -12.38 17.14
CA SER A 267 -0.15 -13.39 16.75
C SER A 267 -0.68 -13.05 15.36
N HIS A 268 -0.96 -14.05 14.53
CA HIS A 268 -1.46 -13.88 13.16
C HIS A 268 -2.99 -14.03 13.09
N TRP A 269 -3.53 -14.85 13.98
CA TRP A 269 -4.96 -14.88 14.26
C TRP A 269 -5.22 -15.24 15.71
N PHE A 270 -6.34 -14.76 16.26
CA PHE A 270 -6.81 -15.15 17.59
C PHE A 270 -8.24 -15.67 17.55
N TYR A 271 -8.63 -16.40 18.59
CA TYR A 271 -10.02 -16.79 18.86
C TYR A 271 -10.36 -16.49 20.30
N LYS A 272 -11.55 -15.93 20.54
CA LYS A 272 -12.05 -15.64 21.88
C LYS A 272 -13.19 -16.59 22.23
N ASP A 273 -12.98 -17.43 23.23
CA ASP A 273 -14.00 -18.27 23.82
C ASP A 273 -14.63 -17.56 25.02
N GLY A 274 -15.90 -17.15 24.87
CA GLY A 274 -16.64 -16.50 25.95
C GLY A 274 -17.27 -17.47 26.96
N MET A 275 -17.30 -18.78 26.67
CA MET A 275 -17.77 -19.79 27.61
C MET A 275 -16.65 -20.20 28.57
N ALA A 276 -15.45 -20.42 28.00
CA ALA A 276 -14.26 -20.76 28.77
C ALA A 276 -13.50 -19.53 29.31
N ASN A 277 -13.95 -18.32 28.98
CA ASN A 277 -13.22 -17.07 29.23
C ASN A 277 -11.75 -17.15 28.81
N ALA A 278 -11.52 -17.69 27.61
CA ALA A 278 -10.19 -17.97 27.08
C ALA A 278 -9.93 -17.21 25.78
N VAL A 279 -8.69 -16.78 25.57
CA VAL A 279 -8.21 -16.20 24.32
C VAL A 279 -7.12 -17.12 23.80
N THR A 280 -7.34 -17.68 22.62
CA THR A 280 -6.35 -18.50 21.92
C THR A 280 -5.68 -17.66 20.85
N ASP A 281 -4.42 -17.31 21.05
CA ASP A 281 -3.57 -16.67 20.04
C ASP A 281 -2.78 -17.73 19.26
N ILE A 282 -2.79 -17.61 17.94
CA ILE A 282 -1.99 -18.43 17.04
C ILE A 282 -0.88 -17.56 16.45
N PHE A 283 0.36 -17.96 16.69
CA PHE A 283 1.58 -17.40 16.13
C PHE A 283 2.09 -18.34 15.03
N LEU A 284 3.05 -17.86 14.22
CA LEU A 284 3.77 -18.76 13.30
C LEU A 284 4.54 -19.86 14.06
N TRP A 285 5.06 -19.49 15.24
CA TRP A 285 5.97 -20.31 16.05
C TRP A 285 5.26 -21.16 17.10
N GLY A 286 3.97 -20.90 17.37
CA GLY A 286 3.31 -21.50 18.52
C GLY A 286 1.86 -21.10 18.70
N LYS A 287 1.27 -21.61 19.77
CA LYS A 287 -0.08 -21.32 20.23
C LYS A 287 0.01 -20.85 21.68
N ARG A 288 -0.69 -19.77 22.02
CA ARG A 288 -0.88 -19.31 23.39
C ARG A 288 -2.37 -19.36 23.74
N ILE A 289 -2.69 -19.77 24.95
CA ILE A 289 -4.05 -19.73 25.49
C ILE A 289 -4.00 -18.96 26.80
N ASP A 290 -4.66 -17.81 26.85
CA ASP A 290 -4.74 -16.96 28.04
C ASP A 290 -6.18 -16.97 28.58
N TYR A 291 -6.37 -17.12 29.89
CA TYR A 291 -7.69 -17.10 30.53
C TYR A 291 -7.92 -15.77 31.27
N TRP A 292 -9.12 -15.20 31.17
CA TRP A 292 -9.44 -13.90 31.76
C TRP A 292 -10.71 -13.96 32.62
N GLY A 293 -10.56 -13.87 33.95
CA GLY A 293 -11.67 -13.95 34.91
C GLY A 293 -11.28 -14.80 36.13
N SER A 294 -11.49 -14.28 37.33
CA SER A 294 -10.97 -14.79 38.60
C SER A 294 -11.38 -16.23 38.94
N ASN A 295 -10.44 -16.98 39.52
CA ASN A 295 -10.50 -18.38 40.03
C ASN A 295 -10.23 -19.51 39.03
N ALA A 296 -9.92 -19.22 37.77
CA ALA A 296 -9.13 -20.17 37.00
C ALA A 296 -7.69 -20.08 37.54
N THR A 297 -7.31 -21.02 38.42
CA THR A 297 -5.89 -21.30 38.62
C THR A 297 -5.26 -21.42 37.23
N PRO A 298 -4.11 -20.79 36.98
CA PRO A 298 -3.40 -20.99 35.73
C PRO A 298 -3.02 -22.47 35.73
N VAL A 299 -3.82 -23.31 35.09
CA VAL A 299 -3.49 -24.70 34.81
C VAL A 299 -2.42 -24.61 33.74
N ASP A 300 -1.20 -24.37 34.22
CA ASP A 300 0.02 -24.15 33.48
C ASP A 300 -0.14 -23.12 32.36
N GLY A 301 0.56 -21.99 32.49
CA GLY A 301 0.90 -21.14 31.36
C GLY A 301 1.79 -21.91 30.40
N ASN A 302 1.27 -22.97 29.77
CA ASN A 302 1.87 -23.71 28.69
C ASN A 302 1.73 -22.82 27.46
N SER A 303 2.56 -21.78 27.42
CA SER A 303 3.13 -21.32 26.16
C SER A 303 3.86 -22.52 25.57
N SER A 304 3.13 -23.37 24.84
CA SER A 304 3.76 -24.42 24.07
C SER A 304 4.62 -23.71 23.04
N LEU A 305 5.91 -23.60 23.36
CA LEU A 305 6.94 -22.93 22.55
C LEU A 305 7.19 -23.67 21.23
N TYR A 306 6.48 -24.78 21.02
CA TYR A 306 6.46 -25.55 19.80
C TYR A 306 5.03 -25.97 19.51
N VAL A 307 4.63 -25.80 18.25
CA VAL A 307 3.33 -26.18 17.72
C VAL A 307 3.08 -27.68 17.91
N ASP A 308 2.45 -28.08 19.01
CA ASP A 308 2.04 -29.47 19.25
C ASP A 308 0.62 -29.70 18.71
N PHE A 309 0.41 -29.34 17.44
CA PHE A 309 -0.80 -29.76 16.74
C PHE A 309 -0.67 -31.26 16.45
N GLN A 310 -1.69 -32.03 16.82
CA GLN A 310 -1.81 -33.47 16.52
C GLN A 310 -2.09 -33.73 15.02
N CYS A 311 -1.53 -32.92 14.14
CA CYS A 311 -1.75 -32.89 12.70
C CYS A 311 -0.42 -32.62 11.98
N PRO A 312 0.37 -33.66 11.65
CA PRO A 312 1.71 -33.49 11.07
C PRO A 312 1.73 -32.68 9.77
N LEU A 313 0.68 -32.79 8.95
CA LEU A 313 0.59 -32.02 7.70
C LEU A 313 0.47 -30.52 7.98
N LEU A 314 -0.39 -30.12 8.92
CA LEU A 314 -0.56 -28.72 9.30
C LEU A 314 0.74 -28.13 9.86
N VAL A 315 1.46 -28.91 10.70
CA VAL A 315 2.76 -28.50 11.26
C VAL A 315 3.78 -28.22 10.15
N ARG A 316 3.81 -29.02 9.07
CA ARG A 316 4.69 -28.76 7.92
C ARG A 316 4.38 -27.43 7.23
N TYR A 317 3.10 -27.06 7.12
CA TYR A 317 2.72 -25.76 6.54
C TYR A 317 3.12 -24.60 7.43
N PHE A 318 2.95 -24.71 8.76
CA PHE A 318 3.44 -23.70 9.70
C PHE A 318 4.97 -23.54 9.62
N ARG A 319 5.72 -24.66 9.62
CA ARG A 319 7.18 -24.61 9.45
C ARG A 319 7.61 -24.01 8.12
N ALA A 320 6.85 -24.25 7.04
CA ALA A 320 7.11 -23.61 5.76
C ALA A 320 6.85 -22.09 5.85
N ALA A 321 5.72 -21.67 6.41
CA ALA A 321 5.39 -20.26 6.60
C ALA A 321 6.44 -19.54 7.47
N GLU A 322 6.92 -20.20 8.53
CA GLU A 322 8.01 -19.75 9.39
C GLU A 322 9.32 -19.54 8.59
N ALA A 323 9.74 -20.54 7.81
CA ALA A 323 10.95 -20.45 6.99
C ALA A 323 10.86 -19.33 5.96
N PHE A 324 9.70 -19.15 5.32
CA PHE A 324 9.46 -18.04 4.40
C PHE A 324 9.38 -16.69 5.12
N SER A 325 8.91 -16.64 6.37
CA SER A 325 8.95 -15.42 7.19
C SER A 325 10.37 -15.01 7.58
N ILE A 326 11.25 -15.95 7.92
CA ILE A 326 12.67 -15.65 8.16
C ILE A 326 13.33 -15.20 6.85
N SER A 327 13.03 -15.90 5.76
CA SER A 327 13.57 -15.58 4.44
C SER A 327 13.10 -14.19 3.97
N SER A 328 11.85 -13.80 4.23
CA SER A 328 11.32 -12.49 3.85
C SER A 328 12.05 -11.37 4.59
N ILE A 329 12.31 -11.54 5.88
CA ILE A 329 13.13 -10.61 6.68
C ILE A 329 14.52 -10.45 6.04
N LEU A 330 15.19 -11.56 5.72
CA LEU A 330 16.54 -11.54 5.13
C LEU A 330 16.55 -10.84 3.77
N PHE A 331 15.66 -11.22 2.85
CA PHE A 331 15.64 -10.62 1.51
C PHE A 331 15.20 -9.15 1.52
N ASN A 332 14.24 -8.78 2.37
CA ASN A 332 13.84 -7.38 2.51
C ASN A 332 14.97 -6.53 3.12
N MET A 333 15.72 -7.08 4.10
CA MET A 333 16.93 -6.44 4.63
C MET A 333 17.97 -6.22 3.51
N MET A 334 18.26 -7.27 2.73
CA MET A 334 19.22 -7.17 1.62
C MET A 334 18.78 -6.18 0.55
N ALA A 335 17.48 -6.10 0.25
CA ALA A 335 16.91 -5.11 -0.65
C ALA A 335 17.08 -3.67 -0.09
N GLY A 336 16.88 -3.48 1.21
CA GLY A 336 17.14 -2.21 1.90
C GLY A 336 18.60 -1.80 1.86
N VAL A 337 19.52 -2.70 2.22
CA VAL A 337 20.97 -2.45 2.22
C VAL A 337 21.47 -2.14 0.81
N THR A 338 21.09 -2.94 -0.19
CA THR A 338 21.49 -2.68 -1.58
C THR A 338 20.85 -1.41 -2.14
N GLY A 339 19.64 -1.06 -1.72
CA GLY A 339 19.02 0.24 -2.01
C GLY A 339 19.79 1.43 -1.41
N LEU A 340 20.29 1.30 -0.18
CA LEU A 340 21.17 2.31 0.45
C LEU A 340 22.51 2.45 -0.28
N LEU A 341 23.12 1.33 -0.70
CA LEU A 341 24.33 1.35 -1.51
C LEU A 341 24.10 1.99 -2.88
N LEU A 342 22.93 1.74 -3.48
CA LEU A 342 22.51 2.36 -4.73
C LEU A 342 22.31 3.87 -4.58
N TRP A 343 21.70 4.32 -3.47
CA TRP A 343 21.61 5.74 -3.15
C TRP A 343 23.01 6.37 -3.05
N LYS A 344 23.99 5.69 -2.46
CA LYS A 344 25.39 6.17 -2.44
C LYS A 344 26.14 6.01 -3.78
N SER A 345 25.46 5.60 -4.85
CA SER A 345 25.99 5.46 -6.21
C SER A 345 27.13 4.43 -6.33
N LEU A 346 27.08 3.34 -5.54
CA LEU A 346 28.02 2.23 -5.65
C LEU A 346 27.85 1.47 -6.98
N ALA A 347 28.95 1.25 -7.71
CA ALA A 347 28.94 0.48 -8.95
C ALA A 347 28.37 -0.94 -8.77
N GLY A 348 27.52 -1.39 -9.69
CA GLY A 348 26.90 -2.72 -9.68
C GLY A 348 25.72 -2.90 -8.70
N SER A 349 25.46 -1.95 -7.80
CA SER A 349 24.36 -2.04 -6.82
C SER A 349 22.96 -2.02 -7.43
N HIS A 350 22.81 -1.46 -8.64
CA HIS A 350 21.50 -1.26 -9.27
C HIS A 350 20.81 -2.58 -9.64
N LEU A 351 21.55 -3.53 -10.21
CA LEU A 351 21.01 -4.85 -10.58
C LEU A 351 20.73 -5.68 -9.32
N SER A 352 21.65 -5.68 -8.36
CA SER A 352 21.48 -6.38 -7.08
C SER A 352 20.26 -5.89 -6.31
N SER A 353 20.06 -4.56 -6.22
CA SER A 353 18.90 -3.97 -5.56
C SER A 353 17.58 -4.40 -6.23
N LEU A 354 17.54 -4.43 -7.56
CA LEU A 354 16.38 -4.90 -8.30
C LEU A 354 16.09 -6.38 -8.01
N ILE A 355 17.11 -7.26 -8.10
CA ILE A 355 16.96 -8.70 -7.84
C ILE A 355 16.46 -8.96 -6.42
N PHE A 356 17.08 -8.35 -5.40
CA PHE A 356 16.67 -8.57 -4.00
C PHE A 356 15.28 -8.00 -3.71
N CYS A 357 14.89 -6.90 -4.34
CA CYS A 357 13.55 -6.34 -4.20
C CYS A 357 12.49 -7.33 -4.73
N TYR A 358 12.70 -7.89 -5.93
CA TYR A 358 11.81 -8.90 -6.52
C TYR A 358 11.77 -10.19 -5.70
N LEU A 359 12.92 -10.67 -5.22
CA LEU A 359 12.98 -11.86 -4.35
C LEU A 359 12.24 -11.62 -3.03
N GLY A 360 12.39 -10.45 -2.41
CA GLY A 360 11.66 -10.07 -1.20
C GLY A 360 10.14 -10.03 -1.42
N ALA A 361 9.68 -9.43 -2.52
CA ALA A 361 8.27 -9.41 -2.89
C ALA A 361 7.71 -10.82 -3.19
N LEU A 362 8.49 -11.67 -3.88
CA LEU A 362 8.08 -13.05 -4.18
C LEU A 362 7.98 -13.90 -2.90
N VAL A 363 8.97 -13.80 -2.02
CA VAL A 363 9.02 -14.56 -0.77
C VAL A 363 7.89 -14.15 0.18
N THR A 364 7.62 -12.85 0.31
CA THR A 364 6.47 -12.34 1.08
C THR A 364 5.13 -12.77 0.48
N LEU A 365 5.00 -12.83 -0.85
CA LEU A 365 3.80 -13.36 -1.51
C LEU A 365 3.58 -14.84 -1.22
N VAL A 366 4.65 -15.65 -1.26
CA VAL A 366 4.58 -17.09 -0.93
C VAL A 366 4.18 -17.27 0.53
N GLN A 367 4.78 -16.52 1.46
CA GLN A 367 4.40 -16.50 2.87
C GLN A 367 2.90 -16.19 3.04
N LEU A 368 2.43 -15.08 2.45
CA LEU A 368 1.02 -14.69 2.49
C LEU A 368 0.09 -15.78 1.97
N THR A 369 0.47 -16.43 0.86
CA THR A 369 -0.31 -17.51 0.26
C THR A 369 -0.38 -18.73 1.17
N LEU A 370 0.72 -19.08 1.83
CA LEU A 370 0.76 -20.18 2.80
C LEU A 370 -0.11 -19.87 4.02
N GLU A 371 -0.03 -18.67 4.58
CA GLU A 371 -0.86 -18.24 5.71
C GLU A 371 -2.35 -18.27 5.36
N MET A 372 -2.72 -17.75 4.19
CA MET A 372 -4.11 -17.84 3.69
C MET A 372 -4.56 -19.29 3.52
N LYS A 373 -3.68 -20.17 3.01
CA LYS A 373 -3.99 -21.60 2.88
C LYS A 373 -4.18 -22.26 4.25
N ILE A 374 -3.34 -21.96 5.22
CA ILE A 374 -3.48 -22.45 6.60
C ILE A 374 -4.82 -21.99 7.18
N TYR A 375 -5.15 -20.70 7.00
CA TYR A 375 -6.33 -20.07 7.58
C TYR A 375 -7.66 -20.58 6.98
N TYR A 376 -7.76 -20.64 5.65
CA TYR A 376 -9.00 -21.02 4.96
C TYR A 376 -9.20 -22.54 4.79
N SER A 377 -8.14 -23.34 4.82
CA SER A 377 -8.26 -24.79 4.65
C SER A 377 -8.73 -25.48 5.93
N SER A 378 -9.46 -26.59 5.77
CA SER A 378 -9.75 -27.53 6.85
C SER A 378 -8.65 -28.58 6.94
N TRP A 379 -8.10 -28.81 8.13
CA TRP A 379 -7.03 -29.77 8.34
C TRP A 379 -7.45 -30.88 9.30
N CYS A 380 -6.91 -32.08 9.07
CA CYS A 380 -7.12 -33.27 9.90
C CYS A 380 -8.61 -33.52 10.24
N ALA A 381 -9.40 -33.82 9.20
CA ALA A 381 -10.84 -34.06 9.29
C ALA A 381 -11.64 -32.91 9.93
N GLY A 382 -11.22 -31.66 9.71
CA GLY A 382 -11.90 -30.47 10.24
C GLY A 382 -11.59 -30.16 11.71
N LYS A 383 -10.69 -30.93 12.35
CA LYS A 383 -10.23 -30.66 13.72
C LYS A 383 -9.56 -29.28 13.84
N TYR A 384 -8.86 -28.85 12.79
CA TYR A 384 -8.28 -27.51 12.71
C TYR A 384 -8.82 -26.81 11.47
N ALA A 385 -9.81 -25.95 11.66
CA ALA A 385 -10.41 -25.14 10.60
C ALA A 385 -10.55 -23.71 11.13
N PHE A 386 -9.48 -22.90 10.99
CA PHE A 386 -9.40 -21.59 11.65
C PHE A 386 -10.48 -20.62 11.15
N HIS A 387 -10.67 -20.53 9.83
CA HIS A 387 -11.74 -19.70 9.27
C HIS A 387 -13.13 -20.20 9.68
N ALA A 388 -13.39 -21.52 9.58
CA ALA A 388 -14.69 -22.10 9.94
C ALA A 388 -15.02 -21.98 11.44
N ARG A 389 -13.99 -21.92 12.29
CA ARG A 389 -14.10 -21.67 13.73
C ARG A 389 -14.02 -20.18 14.09
N PHE A 390 -14.09 -19.29 13.10
CA PHE A 390 -14.13 -17.84 13.26
C PHE A 390 -12.92 -17.25 14.01
N TYR A 391 -11.73 -17.81 13.82
CA TYR A 391 -10.51 -17.11 14.22
C TYR A 391 -10.41 -15.80 13.43
N VAL A 392 -10.06 -14.71 14.11
CA VAL A 392 -9.89 -13.39 13.51
C VAL A 392 -8.44 -13.10 13.22
N LEU A 393 -8.21 -12.60 12.00
CA LEU A 393 -6.91 -12.13 11.55
C LEU A 393 -6.51 -10.88 12.33
N THR A 394 -5.26 -10.83 12.76
CA THR A 394 -4.73 -9.80 13.67
C THR A 394 -3.71 -8.91 12.98
N GLY A 395 -3.10 -8.02 13.76
CA GLY A 395 -2.00 -7.17 13.30
C GLY A 395 -0.82 -7.93 12.70
N GLY A 396 -0.50 -9.15 13.18
CA GLY A 396 0.59 -9.96 12.61
C GLY A 396 0.35 -10.27 11.13
N PHE A 397 -0.79 -10.86 10.81
CA PHE A 397 -1.20 -11.13 9.43
C PHE A 397 -1.32 -9.82 8.61
N GLY A 398 -1.89 -8.76 9.20
CA GLY A 398 -1.99 -7.46 8.56
C GLY A 398 -0.63 -6.85 8.20
N LEU A 399 0.39 -7.04 9.03
CA LEU A 399 1.76 -6.59 8.76
C LEU A 399 2.42 -7.42 7.65
N VAL A 400 2.15 -8.72 7.54
CA VAL A 400 2.61 -9.56 6.41
C VAL A 400 2.03 -9.06 5.09
N VAL A 401 0.71 -8.83 5.04
CA VAL A 401 0.03 -8.24 3.87
C VAL A 401 0.61 -6.86 3.53
N SER A 402 0.79 -6.01 4.54
CA SER A 402 1.34 -4.67 4.36
C SER A 402 2.78 -4.71 3.85
N SER A 403 3.60 -5.63 4.36
CA SER A 403 4.98 -5.85 3.90
C SER A 403 5.00 -6.24 2.42
N PHE A 404 4.14 -7.18 2.00
CA PHE A 404 4.00 -7.55 0.59
C PHE A 404 3.62 -6.35 -0.29
N CYS A 405 2.59 -5.59 0.08
CA CYS A 405 2.14 -4.42 -0.68
C CYS A 405 3.24 -3.36 -0.81
N VAL A 406 3.94 -3.07 0.28
CA VAL A 406 5.05 -2.10 0.29
C VAL A 406 6.22 -2.59 -0.56
N MET A 407 6.56 -3.89 -0.50
CA MET A 407 7.60 -4.48 -1.34
C MET A 407 7.22 -4.49 -2.82
N ALA A 408 5.96 -4.73 -3.17
CA ALA A 408 5.48 -4.65 -4.54
C ALA A 408 5.57 -3.22 -5.11
N LEU A 409 5.23 -2.21 -4.29
CA LEU A 409 5.43 -0.80 -4.64
C LEU A 409 6.92 -0.46 -4.79
N SER A 410 7.76 -0.98 -3.90
CA SER A 410 9.21 -0.83 -4.01
C SER A 410 9.74 -1.43 -5.33
N CYS A 411 9.30 -2.64 -5.71
CA CYS A 411 9.63 -3.29 -6.98
C CYS A 411 9.24 -2.43 -8.19
N PHE A 412 8.04 -1.85 -8.17
CA PHE A 412 7.60 -0.95 -9.22
C PHE A 412 8.52 0.28 -9.33
N THR A 413 8.79 0.96 -8.21
CA THR A 413 9.64 2.17 -8.20
C THR A 413 11.08 1.90 -8.66
N ILE A 414 11.72 0.81 -8.23
CA ILE A 414 13.08 0.46 -8.66
C ILE A 414 13.13 0.03 -10.13
N THR A 415 12.07 -0.62 -10.64
CA THR A 415 11.98 -1.00 -12.05
C THR A 415 11.83 0.22 -12.94
N VAL A 416 11.03 1.19 -12.53
CA VAL A 416 10.93 2.49 -13.21
C VAL A 416 12.29 3.21 -13.21
N ALA A 417 12.97 3.27 -12.06
CA ALA A 417 14.29 3.86 -11.96
C ALA A 417 15.30 3.16 -12.89
N TYR A 418 15.32 1.83 -12.91
CA TYR A 418 16.21 1.03 -13.76
C TYR A 418 15.95 1.30 -15.25
N HIS A 419 14.68 1.26 -15.66
CA HIS A 419 14.29 1.49 -17.05
C HIS A 419 14.67 2.90 -17.52
N LEU A 420 14.40 3.92 -16.70
CA LEU A 420 14.74 5.30 -17.02
C LEU A 420 16.26 5.52 -17.09
N THR A 421 17.01 4.97 -16.14
CA THR A 421 18.48 5.07 -16.10
C THR A 421 19.11 4.42 -17.33
N TRP A 422 18.69 3.21 -17.69
CA TRP A 422 19.27 2.49 -18.82
C TRP A 422 18.94 3.12 -20.17
N LYS A 423 17.67 3.53 -20.36
CA LYS A 423 17.16 3.99 -21.65
C LYS A 423 17.44 5.46 -21.95
N TYR A 424 17.40 6.32 -20.94
CA TYR A 424 17.44 7.78 -21.13
C TYR A 424 18.63 8.45 -20.43
N PHE A 425 19.17 7.87 -19.35
CA PHE A 425 20.22 8.50 -18.55
C PHE A 425 21.41 7.56 -18.24
N PRO A 426 22.10 6.99 -19.25
CA PRO A 426 23.21 6.05 -19.02
C PRO A 426 24.40 6.69 -18.28
N ALA A 427 24.49 8.03 -18.27
CA ALA A 427 25.48 8.76 -17.49
C ALA A 427 25.24 8.68 -15.96
N MET A 428 24.01 8.37 -15.52
CA MET A 428 23.65 8.22 -14.10
C MET A 428 23.89 6.82 -13.55
N ILE A 429 24.40 5.89 -14.36
CA ILE A 429 24.76 4.56 -13.90
C ILE A 429 25.78 4.71 -12.75
N PRO A 430 25.54 4.08 -11.58
CA PRO A 430 26.46 4.13 -10.46
C PRO A 430 27.89 3.71 -10.86
N ARG A 431 28.87 4.58 -10.59
CA ARG A 431 30.28 4.35 -10.94
C ARG A 431 31.23 4.44 -9.75
N LYS A 432 30.75 4.84 -8.57
CA LYS A 432 31.64 4.99 -7.41
C LYS A 432 32.09 3.63 -6.92
N THR A 433 33.36 3.54 -6.55
CA THR A 433 33.91 2.36 -5.88
C THR A 433 33.67 2.44 -4.37
N ALA A 434 33.64 1.30 -3.68
CA ALA A 434 33.43 1.26 -2.23
C ALA A 434 34.47 2.11 -1.47
N LYS A 435 35.72 2.15 -1.96
CA LYS A 435 36.80 2.99 -1.41
C LYS A 435 36.48 4.49 -1.49
N GLN A 436 35.89 4.95 -2.60
CA GLN A 436 35.51 6.35 -2.76
C GLN A 436 34.38 6.74 -1.81
N ILE A 437 33.40 5.86 -1.61
CA ILE A 437 32.29 6.10 -0.68
C ILE A 437 32.79 6.14 0.77
N ALA A 438 33.71 5.24 1.16
CA ALA A 438 34.31 5.25 2.50
C ALA A 438 35.09 6.54 2.79
N LEU A 439 35.86 7.04 1.81
CA LEU A 439 36.58 8.30 1.93
C LEU A 439 35.66 9.52 2.02
N GLU A 440 34.52 9.51 1.34
CA GLU A 440 33.50 10.56 1.44
C GLU A 440 32.77 10.55 2.79
N ALA A 441 32.64 9.40 3.45
CA ALA A 441 31.97 9.28 4.75
C ALA A 441 32.88 9.62 5.94
N CYS A 442 34.21 9.54 5.77
CA CYS A 442 35.20 9.90 6.79
C CYS A 442 35.61 11.39 6.77
N ARG A 443 35.17 12.14 5.76
CA ARG A 443 35.24 13.61 5.72
C ARG A 443 33.96 14.20 6.29
#